data_AF-A0A932Q2Z8-F1
#
_entry.id   AF-A0A932Q2Z8-F1
#
_cell.length_a   1.000
_cell.length_b   1.000
_cell.length_c   1.000
_cell.angle_alpha   90.00
_cell.angle_beta   90.00
_cell.angle_gamma   90.00
#
_symmetry.space_group_name_H-M   'P 1'
#
loop_
_entity.id
_entity.type
_entity.pdbx_description
1 polymer ?
#
loop_
_entity_poly.entity_id
_entity_poly.type
_entity_poly.pdbx_seq_one_letter_code
_entity_poly.pdbx_strand_id
1 'polypeptide(L)'
;MKRFLKIVSALVVTVSLQFVFVFFAFADTAGSLYPGLVNGSDGNFVYFSATTQPNGGGSRPPNTCLLAGAYDFKFDATTPKGKIWFALLLSAKMTGKRISVWYTDSSNGANPCADATMAVSTGIQVD
;
A
#
# COMPACT_ATOMS: atom_id res chain seq x y z
N MET A 1 40.57 0.59 -34.23
CA MET A 1 39.32 -0.17 -34.03
C MET A 1 39.00 -0.59 -32.58
N LYS A 2 39.91 -0.48 -31.59
CA LYS A 2 39.62 -0.87 -30.18
C LYS A 2 38.81 0.13 -29.34
N ARG A 3 38.67 1.40 -29.77
CA ARG A 3 37.96 2.45 -29.02
C ARG A 3 36.43 2.46 -29.24
N PHE A 4 35.95 2.04 -30.41
CA PHE A 4 34.52 1.97 -30.72
C PHE A 4 33.78 0.86 -29.95
N LEU A 5 34.44 -0.28 -29.71
CA LEU A 5 33.82 -1.42 -29.01
C LEU A 5 33.53 -1.12 -27.52
N LYS A 6 34.34 -0.26 -26.87
CA LYS A 6 34.10 0.19 -25.49
C LYS A 6 32.86 1.07 -25.35
N ILE A 7 32.58 1.91 -26.35
CA ILE A 7 31.45 2.84 -26.33
C ILE A 7 30.13 2.07 -26.51
N VAL A 8 30.10 1.07 -27.39
CA VAL A 8 28.91 0.22 -27.61
C VAL A 8 28.61 -0.62 -26.36
N SER A 9 29.63 -1.20 -25.71
CA SER A 9 29.44 -1.97 -24.47
C SER A 9 28.95 -1.11 -23.30
N ALA A 10 29.42 0.15 -23.18
CA ALA A 10 28.97 1.05 -22.13
C ALA A 10 27.51 1.51 -22.34
N LEU A 11 27.09 1.73 -23.59
CA LEU A 11 25.73 2.13 -23.95
C LEU A 11 24.72 0.99 -23.72
N VAL A 12 25.08 -0.25 -24.02
CA VAL A 12 24.23 -1.42 -23.77
C VAL A 12 24.03 -1.64 -22.27
N VAL A 13 25.07 -1.44 -21.45
CA VAL A 13 24.99 -1.59 -19.99
C VAL A 13 24.12 -0.50 -19.36
N THR A 14 24.21 0.76 -19.79
CA THR A 14 23.35 1.84 -19.26
C THR A 14 21.89 1.67 -19.66
N VAL A 15 21.60 1.27 -20.90
CA VAL A 15 20.22 1.00 -21.34
C VAL A 15 19.61 -0.18 -20.59
N SER A 16 20.40 -1.22 -20.32
CA SER A 16 19.97 -2.38 -19.51
C SER A 16 19.67 -1.99 -18.06
N LEU A 17 20.50 -1.12 -17.46
CA LEU A 17 20.32 -0.68 -16.08
C LEU A 17 19.08 0.21 -15.93
N GLN A 18 18.78 1.06 -16.91
CA GLN A 18 17.55 1.86 -16.90
C GLN A 18 16.30 1.00 -17.09
N PHE A 19 16.38 -0.09 -17.84
CA PHE A 19 15.24 -1.02 -18.00
C PHE A 19 14.93 -1.80 -16.71
N VAL A 20 15.95 -2.10 -15.89
CA VAL A 20 15.75 -2.77 -14.59
C VAL A 20 15.06 -1.86 -13.56
N PHE A 21 15.23 -0.54 -13.65
CA PHE A 21 14.60 0.42 -12.73
C PHE A 21 13.12 0.73 -13.03
N VAL A 22 12.58 0.32 -14.17
CA VAL A 22 11.20 0.65 -14.58
C VAL A 22 10.16 -0.40 -14.12
N PHE A 23 10.58 -1.48 -13.44
CA PHE A 23 9.68 -2.57 -13.04
C PHE A 23 9.16 -2.54 -11.61
N PHE A 24 9.47 -1.50 -10.81
CA PHE A 24 8.78 -1.29 -9.53
C PHE A 24 7.51 -0.45 -9.76
N ALA A 25 6.45 -1.13 -10.21
CA ALA A 25 5.13 -0.54 -10.30
C ALA A 25 4.63 -0.11 -8.90
N PHE A 26 4.63 1.21 -8.66
CA PHE A 26 3.63 1.99 -7.91
C PHE A 26 3.05 1.40 -6.61
N ALA A 27 3.87 0.78 -5.77
CA ALA A 27 3.47 0.41 -4.42
C ALA A 27 4.15 1.33 -3.41
N ASP A 28 3.42 2.33 -2.93
CA ASP A 28 3.83 3.15 -1.81
C ASP A 28 3.79 2.32 -0.51
N THR A 29 4.59 2.74 0.46
CA THR A 29 4.69 2.05 1.75
C THR A 29 4.53 3.04 2.89
N ALA A 30 3.69 2.67 3.85
CA ALA A 30 3.54 3.38 5.09
C ALA A 30 3.78 2.40 6.24
N GLY A 31 4.91 2.60 6.92
CA GLY A 31 5.32 1.77 8.05
C GLY A 31 4.90 2.34 9.41
N SER A 32 4.90 1.49 10.45
CA SER A 32 4.67 1.91 11.83
C SER A 32 3.32 2.61 12.06
N LEU A 33 2.24 2.05 11.51
CA LEU A 33 0.87 2.54 11.67
C LEU A 33 0.10 1.72 12.70
N TYR A 34 -0.88 2.33 13.36
CA TYR A 34 -1.86 1.64 14.19
C TYR A 34 -3.09 1.30 13.35
N PRO A 35 -3.51 0.03 13.29
CA PRO A 35 -4.77 -0.35 12.64
C PRO A 35 -5.96 0.26 13.39
N GLY A 36 -6.81 0.98 12.67
CA GLY A 36 -7.98 1.66 13.18
C GLY A 36 -9.27 0.87 12.96
N LEU A 37 -10.26 1.52 12.35
CA LEU A 37 -11.54 0.90 12.01
C LEU A 37 -11.31 -0.15 10.94
N VAL A 38 -12.02 -1.28 11.04
CA VAL A 38 -12.00 -2.37 10.05
C VAL A 38 -13.45 -2.71 9.77
N ASN A 39 -13.85 -2.67 8.50
CA ASN A 39 -15.21 -2.94 8.06
C ASN A 39 -15.20 -3.86 6.84
N GLY A 40 -15.88 -5.01 6.94
CA GLY A 40 -16.19 -5.86 5.80
C GLY A 40 -17.56 -5.50 5.26
N SER A 41 -17.65 -4.45 4.44
CA SER A 41 -18.95 -3.92 3.99
C SER A 41 -19.58 -4.78 2.89
N ASP A 42 -18.78 -5.40 2.02
CA ASP A 42 -19.31 -5.89 0.73
C ASP A 42 -19.06 -7.38 0.46
N GLY A 43 -18.70 -8.16 1.48
CA GLY A 43 -18.42 -9.60 1.40
C GLY A 43 -17.13 -9.96 0.66
N ASN A 44 -16.68 -9.12 -0.27
CA ASN A 44 -15.45 -9.30 -1.03
C ASN A 44 -14.30 -8.43 -0.50
N PHE A 45 -14.57 -7.15 -0.28
CA PHE A 45 -13.56 -6.20 0.17
C PHE A 45 -13.69 -5.88 1.65
N VAL A 46 -12.53 -5.74 2.29
CA VAL A 46 -12.42 -5.19 3.63
C VAL A 46 -11.78 -3.82 3.53
N TYR A 47 -12.41 -2.87 4.18
CA TYR A 47 -11.95 -1.51 4.34
C TYR A 47 -11.32 -1.34 5.71
N PHE A 48 -10.19 -0.66 5.79
CA PHE A 48 -9.58 -0.35 7.07
C PHE A 48 -8.93 1.03 7.09
N SER A 49 -8.80 1.58 8.29
CA SER A 49 -8.04 2.81 8.52
C SER A 49 -6.72 2.50 9.21
N ALA A 50 -5.71 3.33 8.97
CA ALA A 50 -4.43 3.19 9.64
C ALA A 50 -3.79 4.56 9.87
N THR A 51 -3.29 4.78 11.08
CA THR A 51 -2.82 6.11 11.52
C THR A 51 -1.52 6.01 12.29
N THR A 52 -0.71 7.07 12.33
CA THR A 52 0.58 7.03 13.06
C THR A 52 0.44 7.01 14.58
N GLN A 53 -0.74 7.31 15.14
CA GLN A 53 -1.01 7.24 16.57
C GLN A 53 -2.14 6.25 16.89
N PRO A 54 -2.16 5.70 18.12
CA PRO A 54 -3.27 4.90 18.59
C PRO A 54 -4.57 5.73 18.61
N ASN A 55 -5.72 5.04 18.55
CA ASN A 55 -7.07 5.62 18.58
C ASN A 55 -7.49 6.43 17.34
N GLY A 56 -6.84 6.23 16.19
CA GLY A 56 -7.19 6.92 14.94
C GLY A 56 -6.72 8.37 14.87
N GLY A 57 -5.86 8.80 15.82
CA GLY A 57 -5.20 10.09 15.79
C GLY A 57 -3.94 10.08 14.92
N GLY A 58 -3.42 11.28 14.63
CA GLY A 58 -2.15 11.45 13.94
C GLY A 58 -2.26 11.60 12.43
N SER A 59 -1.12 11.40 11.76
CA SER A 59 -1.00 11.51 10.31
C SER A 59 -1.50 10.24 9.65
N ARG A 60 -2.14 10.42 8.51
CA ARG A 60 -2.52 9.33 7.62
C ARG A 60 -1.44 9.11 6.57
N PRO A 61 -1.36 7.91 5.99
CA PRO A 61 -0.49 7.64 4.86
C PRO A 61 -0.73 8.64 3.72
N PRO A 62 0.31 9.11 3.03
CA PRO A 62 0.18 10.03 1.91
C PRO A 62 -0.54 9.35 0.74
N ASN A 63 -1.12 10.16 -0.16
CA ASN A 63 -1.81 9.68 -1.36
C ASN A 63 -2.97 8.69 -1.11
N THR A 64 -3.48 8.66 0.13
CA THR A 64 -4.73 7.98 0.46
C THR A 64 -5.87 8.98 0.51
N CYS A 65 -7.08 8.47 0.36
CA CYS A 65 -8.32 9.21 0.45
C CYS A 65 -9.22 8.51 1.47
N LEU A 66 -10.23 9.21 1.97
CA LEU A 66 -11.17 8.71 2.97
C LEU A 66 -12.48 8.29 2.33
N LEU A 67 -12.68 6.99 2.26
CA LEU A 67 -14.01 6.43 1.97
C LEU A 67 -14.91 6.64 3.19
N ALA A 68 -16.08 7.25 2.96
CA ALA A 68 -17.05 7.60 4.00
C ALA A 68 -16.44 8.42 5.18
N GLY A 69 -15.34 9.15 4.94
CA GLY A 69 -14.64 9.94 5.96
C GLY A 69 -13.80 9.12 6.96
N ALA A 70 -13.69 7.80 6.80
CA ALA A 70 -13.13 6.93 7.83
C ALA A 70 -12.05 5.95 7.35
N TYR A 71 -12.15 5.38 6.15
CA TYR A 71 -11.26 4.29 5.69
C TYR A 71 -10.23 4.77 4.68
N ASP A 72 -8.97 4.41 4.91
CA ASP A 72 -7.83 4.80 4.08
C ASP A 72 -7.53 3.75 3.00
N PHE A 73 -7.79 2.48 3.30
CA PHE A 73 -7.37 1.35 2.48
C PHE A 73 -8.48 0.34 2.27
N LYS A 74 -8.39 -0.38 1.15
CA LYS A 74 -9.15 -1.61 0.92
C LYS A 74 -8.25 -2.77 0.49
N PHE A 75 -8.70 -3.99 0.75
CA PHE A 75 -8.11 -5.20 0.18
C PHE A 75 -9.19 -6.27 -0.02
N ASP A 76 -8.91 -7.21 -0.93
CA ASP A 76 -9.80 -8.33 -1.22
C ASP A 76 -9.60 -9.47 -0.21
N ALA A 77 -10.59 -9.64 0.68
CA ALA A 77 -10.61 -10.68 1.71
C ALA A 77 -11.16 -12.03 1.23
N THR A 78 -11.61 -12.15 -0.03
CA THR A 78 -11.96 -13.46 -0.62
C THR A 78 -10.73 -14.30 -0.90
N THR A 79 -9.61 -13.64 -1.21
CA THR A 79 -8.33 -14.30 -1.51
C THR A 79 -7.71 -14.92 -0.26
N PRO A 80 -6.95 -16.02 -0.38
CA PRO A 80 -6.21 -16.60 0.76
C PRO A 80 -5.29 -15.58 1.45
N LYS A 81 -4.65 -14.70 0.68
CA LYS A 81 -3.79 -13.63 1.19
C LYS A 81 -4.61 -12.60 1.99
N GLY A 82 -5.74 -12.16 1.47
CA GLY A 82 -6.61 -11.21 2.16
C GLY A 82 -7.17 -11.74 3.47
N LYS A 83 -7.51 -13.03 3.56
CA LYS A 83 -7.91 -13.65 4.84
C LYS A 83 -6.79 -13.61 5.88
N ILE A 84 -5.56 -13.87 5.47
CA ILE A 84 -4.38 -13.76 6.34
C ILE A 84 -4.20 -12.31 6.80
N TRP A 85 -4.29 -11.35 5.89
CA TRP A 85 -4.20 -9.93 6.23
C TRP A 85 -5.31 -9.46 7.17
N PHE A 86 -6.54 -9.94 6.98
CA PHE A 86 -7.65 -9.65 7.87
C PHE A 86 -7.41 -10.17 9.29
N ALA A 87 -6.98 -11.43 9.42
CA ALA A 87 -6.63 -12.00 10.72
C ALA A 87 -5.44 -11.26 11.36
N LEU A 88 -4.44 -10.90 10.55
CA LEU A 88 -3.27 -10.16 10.99
C LEU A 88 -3.65 -8.76 11.51
N LEU A 89 -4.45 -8.00 10.75
CA LEU A 89 -4.97 -6.70 11.17
C LEU A 89 -5.75 -6.77 12.47
N LEU A 90 -6.63 -7.77 12.60
CA LEU A 90 -7.42 -7.95 13.80
C LEU A 90 -6.53 -8.29 15.00
N SER A 91 -5.54 -9.17 14.81
CA SER A 91 -4.57 -9.53 15.86
C SER A 91 -3.71 -8.32 16.28
N ALA A 92 -3.25 -7.52 15.31
CA ALA A 92 -2.45 -6.33 15.55
C ALA A 92 -3.26 -5.28 16.32
N LYS A 93 -4.53 -5.09 15.96
CA LYS A 93 -5.45 -4.19 16.66
C LYS A 93 -5.69 -4.64 18.11
N MET A 94 -5.95 -5.93 18.33
CA MET A 94 -6.19 -6.48 19.68
C MET A 94 -4.95 -6.41 20.58
N THR A 95 -3.76 -6.52 20.00
CA THR A 95 -2.48 -6.48 20.73
C THR A 95 -1.85 -5.09 20.80
N GLY A 96 -2.48 -4.08 20.17
CA GLY A 96 -1.94 -2.73 20.05
C GLY A 96 -0.61 -2.67 19.30
N LYS A 97 -0.33 -3.67 18.45
CA LYS A 97 0.86 -3.70 17.60
C LYS A 97 0.70 -2.79 16.40
N ARG A 98 1.84 -2.31 15.91
CA ARG A 98 1.91 -1.50 14.71
C ARG A 98 1.99 -2.38 13.47
N ILE A 99 1.60 -1.82 12.34
CA ILE A 99 1.59 -2.47 11.05
C ILE A 99 2.32 -1.61 10.04
N SER A 100 2.94 -2.28 9.07
CA SER A 100 3.35 -1.65 7.82
C SER A 100 2.43 -2.11 6.69
N VAL A 101 2.01 -1.15 5.87
CA VAL A 101 1.08 -1.36 4.76
C VAL A 101 1.77 -0.95 3.48
N TRP A 102 1.73 -1.85 2.50
CA TRP A 102 2.03 -1.54 1.11
C TRP A 102 0.72 -1.36 0.36
N TYR A 103 0.65 -0.33 -0.47
CA TYR A 103 -0.56 0.02 -1.17
C TYR A 103 -0.27 0.71 -2.49
N THR A 104 -1.24 0.63 -3.41
CA THR A 104 -1.29 1.49 -4.57
C THR A 104 -2.00 2.78 -4.21
N ASP A 105 -1.48 3.91 -4.67
CA ASP A 105 -2.04 5.23 -4.44
C ASP A 105 -3.52 5.35 -4.86
N SER A 106 -4.24 6.23 -4.17
CA SER A 106 -5.56 6.66 -4.61
C SER A 106 -5.45 7.41 -5.94
N SER A 107 -6.25 7.02 -6.93
CA SER A 107 -6.35 7.75 -8.18
C SER A 107 -7.09 9.09 -8.03
N ASN A 108 -7.71 9.32 -6.87
CA ASN A 108 -8.43 10.54 -6.54
C ASN A 108 -7.99 11.01 -5.14
N GLY A 109 -6.99 11.89 -5.08
CA GLY A 109 -6.45 12.43 -3.81
C GLY A 109 -7.40 13.36 -3.05
N ALA A 110 -8.66 13.47 -3.46
CA ALA A 110 -9.67 14.33 -2.85
C ALA A 110 -10.66 13.53 -1.98
N ASN A 111 -11.09 14.14 -0.87
CA ASN A 111 -12.21 13.65 -0.06
C ASN A 111 -13.50 14.39 -0.45
N PRO A 112 -14.66 13.71 -0.59
CA PRO A 112 -14.89 12.29 -0.30
C PRO A 112 -14.39 11.34 -1.40
N CYS A 113 -13.86 10.19 -1.00
CA CYS A 113 -13.37 9.18 -1.93
C CYS A 113 -14.47 8.21 -2.39
N ALA A 114 -14.35 7.68 -3.60
CA ALA A 114 -15.15 6.56 -4.08
C ALA A 114 -14.41 5.23 -3.85
N ASP A 115 -15.16 4.13 -3.69
CA ASP A 115 -14.57 2.80 -3.54
C ASP A 115 -13.64 2.46 -4.72
N ALA A 116 -14.04 2.74 -5.96
CA ALA A 116 -13.19 2.47 -7.13
C ALA A 116 -11.86 3.25 -7.16
N THR A 117 -11.75 4.36 -6.45
CA THR A 117 -10.59 5.27 -6.53
C THR A 117 -9.66 5.16 -5.33
N MET A 118 -10.05 4.47 -4.27
CA MET A 118 -9.29 4.45 -3.02
C MET A 118 -8.02 3.60 -3.09
N ALA A 119 -7.10 3.84 -2.15
CA ALA A 119 -5.86 3.10 -2.06
C ALA A 119 -6.13 1.61 -1.80
N VAL A 120 -5.46 0.75 -2.58
CA VAL A 120 -5.61 -0.70 -2.48
C VAL A 120 -4.36 -1.27 -1.83
N SER A 121 -4.54 -1.95 -0.70
CA SER A 121 -3.42 -2.61 -0.03
C SER A 121 -2.96 -3.83 -0.82
N THR A 122 -1.66 -3.86 -1.10
CA THR A 122 -0.96 -4.95 -1.78
C THR A 122 -0.16 -5.82 -0.80
N GLY A 123 0.00 -5.37 0.44
CA GLY A 123 0.66 -6.11 1.51
C GLY A 123 0.41 -5.49 2.88
N ILE A 124 0.31 -6.33 3.91
CA ILE A 124 0.22 -5.92 5.30
C ILE A 124 1.14 -6.81 6.13
N GLN A 125 1.96 -6.19 6.98
CA GLN A 125 2.79 -6.87 7.98
C GLN A 125 2.63 -6.22 9.35
N VAL A 126 2.96 -6.96 10.40
CA VAL A 126 3.05 -6.44 11.77
C VAL A 126 4.50 -6.12 12.06
N ASP A 127 4.73 -4.97 12.69
CA ASP A 127 6.04 -4.49 13.13
C ASP A 127 6.40 -4.99 14.54
#